data_AF-A0A4R3ANH4-F1
#
_entry.id   AF-A0A4R3ANH4-F1
#
_cell.length_a   1.000
_cell.length_b   1.000
_cell.length_c   1.000
_cell.angle_alpha   90.00
_cell.angle_beta   90.00
_cell.angle_gamma   90.00
#
_symmetry.space_group_name_H-M   'P 1'
#
loop_
_entity.id
_entity.type
_entity.pdbx_description
1 polymer ?
#
loop_
_entity_poly.entity_id
_entity_poly.type
_entity_poly.pdbx_seq_one_letter_code
_entity_poly.pdbx_strand_id
1 'polypeptide(L)'
;MERNNNDLKRVSNKARLQSAISDIINGYLLLNEAVEKYEVAASTIIKCLKNIRDEKEGMLQLNNSKTQTRATNDSGNIEENQ
;
A
#
# COMPACT_ATOMS: atom_id res chain seq x y z
N MET A 1 -4.92 -38.63 -12.83
CA MET A 1 -4.78 -37.16 -12.90
C MET A 1 -4.42 -36.65 -11.51
N GLU A 2 -3.13 -36.54 -11.19
CA GLU A 2 -2.67 -35.89 -9.97
C GLU A 2 -2.64 -34.37 -10.19
N ARG A 3 -3.78 -33.70 -10.02
CA ARG A 3 -3.81 -32.23 -10.01
C ARG A 3 -3.34 -31.74 -8.63
N ASN A 4 -2.06 -31.41 -8.56
CA ASN A 4 -1.50 -30.25 -7.87
C ASN A 4 -1.98 -29.96 -6.44
N ASN A 5 -1.63 -30.83 -5.48
CA ASN A 5 -1.72 -30.50 -4.05
C ASN A 5 -0.91 -29.23 -3.69
N ASN A 6 0.12 -28.90 -4.47
CA ASN A 6 0.95 -27.71 -4.27
C ASN A 6 0.24 -26.39 -4.61
N ASP A 7 -0.71 -26.40 -5.55
CA ASP A 7 -1.43 -25.18 -5.94
C ASP A 7 -2.48 -24.80 -4.89
N LEU A 8 -3.21 -25.78 -4.32
CA LEU A 8 -4.12 -25.54 -3.20
C LEU A 8 -3.37 -24.97 -1.98
N LYS A 9 -2.19 -25.52 -1.68
CA LYS A 9 -1.36 -25.06 -0.55
C LYS A 9 -0.83 -23.63 -0.77
N ARG A 10 -0.45 -23.28 -2.00
CA ARG A 10 -0.06 -21.90 -2.38
C ARG A 10 -1.20 -20.90 -2.25
N VAL A 11 -2.40 -21.26 -2.71
CA VAL A 11 -3.59 -20.41 -2.62
C VAL A 11 -3.97 -20.17 -1.17
N SER A 12 -3.94 -21.21 -0.34
CA SER A 12 -4.19 -21.11 1.11
C SER A 12 -3.19 -20.17 1.79
N ASN A 13 -1.89 -20.32 1.53
CA ASN A 13 -0.87 -19.46 2.14
C ASN A 13 -0.99 -17.99 1.73
N LYS A 14 -1.36 -17.72 0.47
CA LYS A 14 -1.59 -16.35 0.01
C LYS A 14 -2.80 -15.72 0.70
N ALA A 15 -3.91 -16.45 0.81
CA ALA A 15 -5.12 -15.96 1.46
C ALA A 15 -4.87 -15.64 2.94
N ARG A 16 -4.17 -16.52 3.66
CA ARG A 16 -3.79 -16.32 5.06
C ARG A 16 -2.96 -15.06 5.27
N LEU A 17 -1.96 -14.83 4.41
CA LEU A 17 -1.14 -13.62 4.45
C LEU A 17 -1.98 -12.36 4.17
N GLN A 18 -2.89 -12.39 3.19
CA GLN A 18 -3.77 -11.25 2.89
C GLN A 18 -4.70 -10.91 4.06
N SER A 19 -5.30 -11.93 4.70
CA SER A 19 -6.13 -11.72 5.89
C SER A 19 -5.32 -11.16 7.06
N ALA A 20 -4.11 -11.68 7.31
CA ALA A 20 -3.23 -11.17 8.35
C ALA A 20 -2.89 -9.68 8.15
N ILE A 21 -2.53 -9.29 6.93
CA ILE A 21 -2.23 -7.89 6.59
C ILE A 21 -3.47 -6.99 6.79
N SER A 22 -4.64 -7.46 6.34
CA SER A 22 -5.90 -6.71 6.49
C SER A 22 -6.25 -6.48 7.96
N ASP A 23 -6.16 -7.51 8.79
CA ASP A 23 -6.47 -7.40 10.22
C ASP A 23 -5.52 -6.43 10.93
N ILE A 24 -4.22 -6.45 10.60
CA ILE A 24 -3.23 -5.52 11.16
C ILE A 24 -3.49 -4.08 10.72
N ILE A 25 -3.72 -3.83 9.43
CA ILE A 25 -3.94 -2.48 8.89
C ILE A 25 -5.20 -1.84 9.50
N ASN A 26 -6.24 -2.63 9.73
CA ASN A 26 -7.48 -2.16 10.35
C ASN A 26 -7.39 -2.07 11.88
N GLY A 27 -6.27 -2.48 12.48
CA GLY A 27 -6.06 -2.46 13.93
C GLY A 27 -6.84 -3.55 14.69
N TYR A 28 -7.34 -4.59 14.00
CA TYR A 28 -8.03 -5.71 14.64
C TYR A 28 -7.08 -6.66 15.37
N LEU A 29 -5.83 -6.76 14.91
CA LEU A 29 -4.81 -7.62 15.51
C LEU A 29 -3.45 -6.92 15.57
N LEU A 30 -2.71 -7.21 16.65
CA LEU A 30 -1.27 -6.96 16.73
C LEU A 30 -0.49 -8.01 15.90
N LEU A 31 0.76 -7.70 15.56
CA LEU A 31 1.60 -8.56 14.72
C LEU A 31 1.75 -9.97 15.29
N ASN A 32 1.96 -10.11 16.61
CA ASN A 32 2.10 -11.41 17.26
C ASN A 32 0.81 -12.24 17.18
N GLU A 33 -0.36 -11.61 17.36
CA GLU A 33 -1.66 -12.27 17.29
C GLU A 33 -1.96 -12.74 15.86
N ALA A 34 -1.59 -11.94 14.86
CA ALA A 34 -1.74 -12.30 13.46
C ALA A 34 -0.81 -13.47 13.05
N VAL A 35 0.41 -13.52 13.60
CA VAL A 35 1.35 -14.64 13.37
C VAL A 35 0.76 -15.94 13.89
N GLU A 36 0.20 -15.92 15.09
CA GLU A 36 -0.40 -17.10 15.71
C GLU A 36 -1.67 -17.55 14.98
N LYS A 37 -2.61 -16.63 14.75
CA LYS A 37 -3.91 -16.92 14.11
C LYS A 37 -3.76 -17.41 12.66
N TYR A 38 -2.86 -16.79 11.90
CA TYR A 38 -2.71 -17.08 10.48
C TYR A 38 -1.54 -18.01 10.16
N GLU A 39 -0.76 -18.45 11.14
CA GLU A 39 0.48 -19.25 10.99
C GLU A 39 1.39 -18.72 9.86
N VAL A 40 1.49 -17.40 9.74
CA VAL A 40 2.38 -16.74 8.78
C VAL A 40 3.54 -16.12 9.55
N ALA A 41 4.76 -16.37 9.09
CA ALA A 41 5.95 -15.80 9.70
C ALA A 41 5.90 -14.27 9.75
N ALA A 42 6.28 -13.69 10.90
CA ALA A 42 6.31 -12.25 11.12
C ALA A 42 7.12 -11.50 10.04
N SER A 43 8.23 -12.09 9.60
CA SER A 43 9.10 -11.51 8.56
C SER A 43 8.36 -11.31 7.23
N THR A 44 7.50 -12.26 6.84
CA THR A 44 6.69 -12.18 5.62
C THR A 44 5.65 -11.07 5.74
N ILE A 45 4.94 -10.99 6.87
CA ILE A 45 3.94 -9.95 7.14
C ILE A 45 4.60 -8.56 7.12
N ILE A 46 5.69 -8.38 7.86
CA ILE A 46 6.45 -7.11 7.92
C ILE A 46 6.90 -6.68 6.53
N LYS A 47 7.43 -7.60 5.72
CA LYS A 47 7.89 -7.29 4.36
C LYS A 47 6.74 -6.75 3.50
N CYS A 48 5.57 -7.35 3.56
CA CYS A 48 4.41 -6.88 2.81
C CYS A 48 3.90 -5.51 3.32
N LEU A 49 3.87 -5.29 4.63
CA LEU A 49 3.48 -4.01 5.20
C LEU A 49 4.43 -2.86 4.78
N LYS A 50 5.74 -3.13 4.74
CA LYS A 50 6.74 -2.17 4.22
C LYS A 50 6.47 -1.83 2.76
N ASN A 51 6.28 -2.83 1.90
CA ASN A 51 5.97 -2.58 0.49
C ASN A 51 4.70 -1.72 0.31
N ILE A 52 3.63 -2.00 1.08
CA ILE A 52 2.39 -1.22 1.03
C ILE A 52 2.63 0.23 1.45
N ARG A 53 3.46 0.45 2.48
CA ARG A 53 3.84 1.80 2.91
C ARG A 53 4.61 2.53 1.81
N ASP A 54 5.63 1.89 1.25
CA ASP A 54 6.48 2.48 0.22
C ASP A 54 5.67 2.82 -1.05
N GLU A 55 4.72 1.97 -1.45
CA GLU A 55 3.79 2.22 -2.55
C GLU A 55 2.89 3.45 -2.27
N LYS A 56 2.37 3.59 -1.04
CA LYS A 56 1.58 4.77 -0.65
C LYS A 56 2.40 6.05 -0.66
N GLU A 57 3.62 6.02 -0.11
CA GLU A 57 4.52 7.18 -0.11
C GLU A 57 4.93 7.57 -1.53
N GLY A 58 5.23 6.60 -2.40
CA GLY A 58 5.53 6.84 -3.82
C GLY A 58 4.35 7.46 -4.58
N MET A 59 3.11 6.99 -4.34
CA MET A 59 1.92 7.59 -4.95
C MET A 59 1.67 9.04 -4.49
N LEU A 60 1.88 9.33 -3.20
CA LEU A 60 1.73 10.69 -2.67
C LEU A 60 2.75 11.65 -3.30
N GLN A 61 4.00 11.22 -3.49
CA GLN A 61 5.04 12.03 -4.16
C GLN A 61 4.71 12.31 -5.63
N LEU A 62 4.10 11.35 -6.33
CA LEU A 62 3.68 11.49 -7.73
C LEU A 62 2.51 12.47 -7.88
N ASN A 63 1.57 12.46 -6.94
CA ASN A 63 0.43 13.38 -6.93
C ASN A 63 0.84 14.81 -6.57
N ASN A 64 1.76 15.00 -5.64
CA ASN A 64 2.27 16.32 -5.26
C ASN A 64 3.05 16.99 -6.40
N SER A 65 3.74 16.22 -7.23
CA SER A 65 4.45 16.70 -8.42
C SER A 65 3.50 17.18 -9.54
N LYS A 66 2.24 16.73 -9.57
CA LYS A 66 1.24 17.16 -10.58
C LYS A 66 0.48 18.43 -10.20
N THR A 67 0.43 18.78 -8.91
CA THR A 67 -0.23 20.00 -8.44
C THR A 67 0.64 21.26 -8.53
N GLN A 68 1.93 21.13 -8.83
CA GLN A 68 2.87 22.25 -8.94
C GLN A 68 3.15 22.63 -10.41
N THR A 69 2.11 22.77 -11.24
CA THR A 69 2.27 23.26 -12.63
C THR A 69 1.18 24.24 -13.06
N ARG A 70 0.45 24.85 -12.11
CA ARG A 70 -0.60 25.82 -12.44
C ARG A 70 -0.67 26.96 -11.42
N ALA A 71 0.44 27.66 -11.22
CA ALA A 71 0.46 28.93 -10.46
C ALA A 71 1.59 29.88 -10.89
N THR A 72 1.91 29.93 -12.18
CA THR A 72 2.72 30.99 -12.82
C THR A 72 2.25 30.97 -14.28
N ASN A 73 1.37 31.84 -14.75
CA ASN A 73 1.65 33.22 -15.09
C ASN A 73 0.30 33.92 -15.29
N ASP A 74 -0.03 34.89 -14.44
CA ASP A 74 -0.94 35.97 -14.82
C ASP A 74 -0.29 37.27 -14.38
N SER A 75 0.67 37.71 -15.19
CA SER A 75 1.22 39.07 -15.14
C SER A 75 0.78 39.75 -16.44
N GLY A 76 -0.44 40.25 -16.44
CA GLY A 76 -0.95 41.22 -17.41
C GLY A 76 -1.16 42.57 -16.73
N ASN A 77 -0.08 43.33 -16.54
CA ASN A 77 -0.17 44.77 -16.31
C ASN A 77 -0.72 45.42 -17.60
N ILE A 78 -1.85 46.12 -17.53
CA ILE A 78 -2.16 47.22 -18.45
C ILE A 78 -2.50 48.42 -17.58
N GLU A 79 -1.66 49.45 -17.74
CA GLU A 79 -1.67 50.72 -17.04
C GLU A 79 -2.98 51.50 -17.28
N GLU A 80 -3.42 52.16 -16.22
CA GLU A 80 -4.61 53.00 -16.15
C GLU A 80 -4.29 54.38 -16.77
N ASN A 81 -5.12 54.80 -17.74
CA ASN A 81 -5.12 56.13 -18.36
C ASN A 81 -5.23 57.25 -17.32
N GLN A 82 -4.36 58.27 -17.39
CA GLN A 82 -4.69 59.69 -17.23
C GLN A 82 -3.76 60.57 -18.08
#